data_AF-A0A847XA23-F1
#
_entry.id   AF-A0A847XA23-F1
#
_cell.length_a   1.000
_cell.length_b   1.000
_cell.length_c   1.000
_cell.angle_alpha   90.00
_cell.angle_beta   90.00
_cell.angle_gamma   90.00
#
_symmetry.space_group_name_H-M   'P 1'
#
loop_
_entity.id
_entity.type
_entity.pdbx_description
1 polymer ?
#
loop_
_entity_poly.entity_id
_entity_poly.type
_entity_poly.pdbx_seq_one_letter_code
_entity_poly.pdbx_strand_id
1 'polypeptide(L)'
;MHGSFYDYMDESNLIGWCFTGNEVREGFAVVLNTGGRTVKRMFVGMFNANKTFVDCISGRRIEIDEDGIGYFPVDDKQVAIYVNVEGEYDEGIL
;
A
#
# COMPACT_ATOMS: atom_id res chain seq x y z
N MET A 1 1.16 -19.57 -7.76
CA MET A 1 -0.04 -18.69 -7.79
C MET A 1 0.37 -17.27 -8.20
N HIS A 2 -0.51 -16.51 -8.86
CA HIS A 2 -0.24 -15.11 -9.23
C HIS A 2 -0.85 -14.16 -8.18
N GLY A 3 -0.16 -13.06 -7.86
CA GLY A 3 -0.77 -11.98 -7.10
C GLY A 3 -1.79 -11.22 -7.95
N SER A 4 -2.74 -10.57 -7.30
CA SER A 4 -3.79 -9.78 -7.96
C SER A 4 -3.50 -8.29 -7.88
N PHE A 5 -3.90 -7.56 -8.91
CA PHE A 5 -3.96 -6.11 -8.88
C PHE A 5 -5.39 -5.66 -8.59
N TYR A 6 -5.53 -4.67 -7.72
CA TYR A 6 -6.81 -4.01 -7.43
C TYR A 6 -6.65 -2.51 -7.60
N ASP A 7 -7.60 -1.91 -8.32
CA ASP A 7 -7.67 -0.47 -8.55
C ASP A 7 -8.84 0.13 -7.77
N TYR A 8 -8.57 1.26 -7.10
CA TYR A 8 -9.52 2.05 -6.32
C TYR A 8 -9.62 3.44 -6.96
N MET A 9 -10.28 3.50 -8.12
CA MET A 9 -10.58 4.73 -8.87
C MET A 9 -12.00 5.22 -8.59
N ASP A 10 -12.39 5.18 -7.32
CA ASP A 10 -13.76 5.38 -6.81
C ASP A 10 -14.01 6.77 -6.23
N GLU A 11 -12.96 7.54 -5.91
CA GLU A 11 -13.06 8.91 -5.40
C GLU A 11 -12.19 9.88 -6.21
N SER A 12 -12.75 11.03 -6.59
CA SER A 12 -12.13 11.96 -7.55
C SER A 12 -10.78 12.55 -7.11
N ASN A 13 -10.59 12.72 -5.80
CA ASN A 13 -9.38 13.32 -5.22
C ASN A 13 -8.52 12.32 -4.46
N LEU A 14 -8.94 11.05 -4.36
CA LEU A 14 -8.28 10.03 -3.55
C LEU A 14 -8.39 8.66 -4.23
N ILE A 15 -7.39 8.33 -5.02
CA ILE A 15 -7.31 7.05 -5.72
C ILE A 15 -6.17 6.20 -5.17
N GLY A 16 -6.23 4.91 -5.41
CA GLY A 16 -5.12 4.02 -5.10
C GLY A 16 -5.17 2.75 -5.92
N TRP A 17 -4.08 2.00 -5.88
CA TRP A 17 -4.01 0.66 -6.42
C TRP A 17 -3.02 -0.16 -5.62
N CYS A 18 -3.18 -1.48 -5.66
CA CYS A 18 -2.27 -2.38 -4.98
C CYS A 18 -2.04 -3.66 -5.77
N PHE A 19 -0.86 -4.24 -5.56
CA PHE A 19 -0.57 -5.62 -5.90
C PHE A 19 -0.53 -6.43 -4.61
N THR A 20 -1.27 -7.54 -4.54
CA THR A 20 -1.36 -8.33 -3.31
C THR A 20 -0.10 -9.11 -2.95
N GLY A 21 0.87 -9.17 -3.86
CA GLY A 21 1.97 -10.12 -3.71
C GLY A 21 1.52 -11.57 -3.92
N ASN A 22 2.49 -12.47 -3.85
CA ASN A 22 2.34 -13.91 -3.86
C ASN A 22 3.54 -14.56 -3.15
N GLU A 23 3.67 -15.89 -3.26
CA GLU A 23 4.77 -16.67 -2.67
C GLU A 23 6.18 -16.27 -3.13
N VAL A 24 6.32 -15.48 -4.19
CA VAL A 24 7.61 -15.13 -4.81
C VAL A 24 7.89 -13.63 -4.74
N ARG A 25 6.86 -12.79 -4.64
CA ARG A 25 6.99 -11.33 -4.68
C ARG A 25 6.10 -10.70 -3.63
N GLU A 26 6.66 -9.77 -2.88
CA GLU A 26 5.91 -8.97 -1.92
C GLU A 26 4.88 -8.05 -2.61
N GLY A 27 3.83 -7.73 -1.85
CA GLY A 27 2.80 -6.79 -2.28
C GLY A 27 3.23 -5.33 -2.07
N PHE A 28 2.48 -4.43 -2.68
CA PHE A 28 2.60 -2.98 -2.46
C PHE A 28 1.25 -2.29 -2.60
N ALA A 29 1.15 -1.09 -2.05
CA ALA A 29 0.01 -0.20 -2.21
C ALA A 29 0.48 1.20 -2.58
N VAL A 30 -0.21 1.85 -3.52
CA VAL A 30 0.04 3.24 -3.90
C VAL A 30 -1.25 4.02 -3.68
N VAL A 31 -1.13 5.20 -3.08
CA VAL A 31 -2.25 6.12 -2.86
C VAL A 31 -1.86 7.49 -3.39
N LEU A 32 -2.73 8.08 -4.22
CA LEU A 32 -2.59 9.43 -4.74
C LEU A 32 -3.73 10.29 -4.22
N ASN A 33 -3.38 11.43 -3.63
CA ASN A 33 -4.33 12.38 -3.09
C ASN A 33 -4.08 13.79 -3.65
N THR A 34 -5.12 14.44 -4.17
CA THR A 34 -5.07 15.85 -4.59
C THR A 34 -5.87 16.77 -3.65
N GLY A 35 -6.57 16.20 -2.68
CA GLY A 35 -7.31 16.91 -1.64
C GLY A 35 -6.47 17.19 -0.39
N GLY A 36 -7.16 17.31 0.76
CA GLY A 36 -6.52 17.41 2.07
C GLY A 36 -6.06 16.05 2.60
N ARG A 37 -5.21 16.05 3.64
CA ARG A 37 -4.73 14.83 4.29
C ARG A 37 -5.88 13.87 4.64
N THR A 38 -5.71 12.61 4.27
CA THR A 38 -6.78 11.60 4.35
C THR A 38 -6.19 10.18 4.47
N VAL A 39 -7.04 9.16 4.45
CA VAL A 39 -6.69 7.74 4.54
C VAL A 39 -7.48 6.95 3.50
N LYS A 40 -6.81 6.11 2.69
CA LYS A 40 -7.47 5.16 1.78
C LYS A 40 -7.55 3.79 2.43
N ARG A 41 -8.72 3.16 2.44
CA ARG A 41 -8.87 1.74 2.83
C ARG A 41 -8.70 0.85 1.60
N MET A 42 -7.77 -0.10 1.63
CA MET A 42 -7.53 -1.02 0.50
C MET A 42 -7.28 -2.45 1.01
N PHE A 43 -7.85 -3.44 0.33
CA PHE A 43 -7.48 -4.84 0.47
C PHE A 43 -6.19 -5.12 -0.29
N VAL A 44 -5.14 -5.50 0.43
CA VAL A 44 -3.83 -5.88 -0.10
C VAL A 44 -3.57 -7.37 -0.04
N GLY A 45 -4.58 -8.19 0.25
CA GLY A 45 -4.49 -9.64 0.16
C GLY A 45 -4.10 -10.33 1.47
N MET A 46 -4.57 -11.56 1.62
CA MET A 46 -4.33 -12.38 2.82
C MET A 46 -2.85 -12.70 3.07
N PHE A 47 -2.00 -12.69 2.03
CA PHE A 47 -0.55 -12.84 2.17
C PHE A 47 0.10 -11.70 2.96
N ASN A 48 -0.60 -10.59 3.12
CA ASN A 48 -0.15 -9.42 3.86
C ASN A 48 -0.87 -9.25 5.20
N ALA A 49 -1.77 -10.17 5.58
CA ALA A 49 -2.46 -10.08 6.86
C ALA A 49 -1.48 -10.07 8.03
N ASN A 50 -1.72 -9.18 9.00
CA ASN A 50 -0.86 -8.95 10.17
C ASN A 50 0.57 -8.47 9.86
N LYS A 51 0.88 -8.09 8.62
CA LYS A 51 2.19 -7.53 8.26
C LYS A 51 2.24 -6.03 8.43
N THR A 52 3.45 -5.49 8.59
CA THR A 52 3.69 -4.04 8.59
C THR A 52 4.05 -3.56 7.19
N PHE A 53 3.44 -2.47 6.75
CA PHE A 53 3.81 -1.75 5.54
C PHE A 53 4.45 -0.41 5.93
N VAL A 54 5.43 0.05 5.15
CA VAL A 54 6.07 1.36 5.31
C VAL A 54 5.86 2.21 4.07
N ASP A 55 5.47 3.48 4.26
CA ASP A 55 5.49 4.49 3.22
C ASP A 55 6.95 4.87 2.90
N CYS A 56 7.40 4.57 1.70
CA CYS A 56 8.76 4.86 1.23
C CYS A 56 9.07 6.36 1.21
N ILE A 57 8.06 7.23 1.21
CA ILE A 57 8.25 8.68 1.13
C ILE A 57 8.30 9.30 2.53
N SER A 58 7.29 9.04 3.38
CA SER A 58 7.22 9.64 4.72
C SER A 58 7.85 8.80 5.83
N GLY A 59 8.17 7.53 5.58
CA GLY A 59 8.61 6.57 6.60
C GLY A 59 7.50 6.09 7.54
N ARG A 60 6.24 6.49 7.30
CA ARG A 60 5.08 6.11 8.11
C ARG A 60 4.83 4.60 8.02
N ARG A 61 4.62 3.96 9.16
CA ARG A 61 4.32 2.52 9.25
C ARG A 61 2.83 2.32 9.54
N ILE A 62 2.25 1.30 8.92
CA ILE A 62 0.89 0.84 9.19
C ILE A 62 0.88 -0.67 9.34
N GLU A 63 -0.07 -1.20 10.10
CA GLU A 63 -0.36 -2.62 10.15
C GLU A 63 -1.52 -2.95 9.20
N ILE A 64 -1.37 -4.05 8.48
CA ILE A 64 -2.45 -4.65 7.71
C ILE A 64 -3.21 -5.58 8.67
N ASP A 65 -4.54 -5.47 8.68
CA ASP A 65 -5.37 -6.28 9.58
C ASP A 65 -5.40 -7.77 9.20
N GLU A 66 -6.09 -8.56 10.01
CA GLU A 66 -6.22 -10.01 9.83
C GLU A 66 -6.93 -10.42 8.53
N ASP A 67 -7.72 -9.52 7.94
CA ASP A 67 -8.43 -9.71 6.70
C ASP A 67 -7.63 -9.24 5.47
N GLY A 68 -6.36 -8.85 5.67
CA GLY A 68 -5.50 -8.36 4.60
C GLY A 68 -5.87 -6.95 4.12
N ILE A 69 -6.49 -6.15 4.99
CA ILE A 69 -6.95 -4.79 4.68
C ILE A 69 -6.08 -3.78 5.42
N GLY A 70 -5.62 -2.77 4.69
CA GLY A 70 -4.84 -1.66 5.22
C GLY A 70 -5.60 -0.35 5.15
N TYR A 71 -5.29 0.53 6.10
CA TYR A 71 -5.72 1.93 6.12
C TYR A 71 -4.48 2.77 5.84
N PHE A 72 -4.36 3.29 4.62
CA PHE A 72 -3.16 3.92 4.05
C PHE A 72 -3.26 5.45 4.11
N PRO A 73 -2.62 6.13 5.08
CA PRO A 73 -2.69 7.57 5.19
C PRO A 73 -1.86 8.25 4.12
N VAL A 74 -2.36 9.34 3.57
CA VAL A 74 -1.67 10.14 2.55
C VAL A 74 -1.87 11.61 2.89
N ASP A 75 -0.78 12.37 2.83
CA ASP A 75 -0.81 13.80 3.12
C ASP A 75 -1.47 14.57 1.95
N ASP A 76 -1.65 15.88 2.12
CA ASP A 76 -2.34 16.70 1.13
C ASP A 76 -1.52 16.84 -0.15
N LYS A 77 -2.18 16.69 -1.31
CA LYS A 77 -1.55 16.85 -2.63
C LYS A 77 -0.28 16.01 -2.83
N GLN A 78 -0.30 14.78 -2.33
CA GLN A 78 0.86 13.89 -2.28
C GLN A 78 0.52 12.48 -2.79
N VAL A 79 1.57 11.75 -3.19
CA VAL A 79 1.55 10.30 -3.38
C VAL A 79 2.24 9.62 -2.19
N ALA A 80 1.69 8.51 -1.72
CA ALA A 80 2.30 7.64 -0.72
C ALA A 80 2.45 6.23 -1.30
N ILE A 81 3.59 5.59 -1.08
CA ILE A 81 3.92 4.27 -1.63
C ILE A 81 4.28 3.34 -0.48
N TYR A 82 3.41 2.38 -0.20
CA TYR A 82 3.55 1.45 0.90
C TYR A 82 4.07 0.10 0.43
N VAL A 83 5.15 -0.38 1.06
CA VAL A 83 5.75 -1.69 0.80
C VAL A 83 5.87 -2.49 2.10
N ASN A 84 5.79 -3.80 2.00
CA ASN A 84 6.07 -4.68 3.14
C ASN A 84 7.54 -4.57 3.56
N VAL A 85 7.78 -4.38 4.86
CA VAL A 85 9.12 -4.23 5.47
C VAL A 85 9.83 -5.55 5.76
N GLU A 86 9.16 -6.70 5.59
CA GLU A 86 9.77 -8.02 5.81
C GLU A 86 10.51 -8.58 4.59
N GLY A 87 10.51 -7.88 3.45
CA GLY A 87 11.33 -8.23 2.28
C GLY A 87 12.74 -7.66 2.35
N GLU A 88 13.73 -8.37 1.78
CA GLU A 88 15.07 -7.82 1.57
C GLU A 88 14.97 -6.53 0.73
N TYR A 89 15.46 -5.41 1.29
CA TYR A 89 15.65 -4.17 0.55
C TYR A 89 16.85 -4.33 -0.40
N ASP A 90 16.60 -4.41 -1.71
CA ASP A 90 17.66 -4.25 -2.71
C ASP A 90 17.81 -2.75 -3.01
N GLU A 91 18.90 -2.13 -2.55
CA GLU A 91 19.18 -0.68 -2.66
C GLU A 91 19.35 -0.19 -4.12
N GLY A 92 19.16 -1.05 -5.12
CA GLY A 92 19.48 -0.79 -6.52
C GLY A 92 18.38 -0.15 -7.41
N ILE A 93 17.23 0.25 -6.87
CA ILE A 93 16.17 0.90 -7.67
C ILE A 93 15.71 2.22 -7.05
N LEU A 94 16.56 3.24 -7.20
CA LEU A 94 16.19 4.66 -7.31
C LEU A 94 17.08 5.33 -8.35
#